data_AF-A0AAV3UPM1-F1
#
_entry.id   AF-A0AAV3UPM1-F1
#
_cell.length_a   1.000
_cell.length_b   1.000
_cell.length_c   1.000
_cell.angle_alpha   90.00
_cell.angle_beta   90.00
_cell.angle_gamma   90.00
#
_symmetry.space_group_name_H-M   'P 1'
#
loop_
_entity.id
_entity.type
_entity.pdbx_description
1 polymer ?
#
loop_
_entity_poly.entity_id
_entity_poly.type
_entity_poly.pdbx_seq_one_letter_code
_entity_poly.pdbx_strand_id
1 'polypeptide(L)'
;MISRFVILNARVKDSLCDEEIHFPPYDANQLRNILKQRAEKAFRDGILDGDTIPLCSAFSAEESGSARQALKLLYKAGDLA
;
A
#
# COMPACT_ATOMS: atom_id res chain seq x y z
N MET A 1 -4.22 10.68 -6.59
CA MET A 1 -4.72 11.45 -7.76
C MET A 1 -5.36 10.49 -8.77
N ILE A 2 -6.62 10.06 -8.54
CA ILE A 2 -7.42 9.39 -9.56
C ILE A 2 -8.80 10.06 -9.56
N SER A 3 -8.84 11.28 -10.09
CA SER A 3 -10.10 11.88 -10.52
C SER A 3 -10.14 11.71 -12.04
N ARG A 4 -10.71 10.59 -12.48
CA ARG A 4 -11.14 10.42 -13.87
C ARG A 4 -12.65 10.56 -13.85
N PHE A 5 -13.08 11.78 -14.15
CA PHE A 5 -14.46 12.25 -14.13
C PHE A 5 -15.33 11.34 -15.00
N VAL A 6 -16.07 10.43 -14.37
CA VAL A 6 -17.25 9.83 -15.00
C VAL A 6 -18.32 10.91 -14.95
N ILE A 7 -18.73 11.47 -16.09
CA ILE A 7 -19.86 12.39 -16.15
C ILE A 7 -21.12 11.56 -15.91
N LEU A 8 -21.52 11.42 -14.64
CA LEU A 8 -22.76 10.79 -14.23
C LEU A 8 -23.92 11.77 -14.40
N ASN A 9 -24.99 11.34 -15.08
CA ASN A 9 -26.23 12.08 -15.24
C ASN A 9 -26.86 12.36 -13.86
N ALA A 10 -27.56 13.48 -13.69
CA ALA A 10 -28.09 13.99 -12.42
C ALA A 10 -28.89 12.95 -11.61
N ARG A 11 -29.63 12.05 -12.28
CA ARG A 11 -30.39 10.97 -11.64
C ARG A 11 -29.53 9.87 -11.01
N VAL A 12 -28.33 9.63 -11.56
CA VAL A 12 -27.42 8.61 -11.03
C VAL A 12 -26.65 9.14 -9.83
N LYS A 13 -26.31 10.43 -9.80
CA LYS A 13 -25.75 11.08 -8.61
C LYS A 13 -26.74 11.09 -7.44
N ASP A 14 -28.02 11.35 -7.72
CA ASP A 14 -29.07 11.41 -6.70
C ASP A 14 -29.36 10.03 -6.06
N SER A 15 -29.24 8.95 -6.83
CA SER A 15 -29.35 7.58 -6.31
C SER A 15 -28.08 7.06 -5.64
N LEU A 16 -26.91 7.69 -5.87
CA LEU A 16 -25.62 7.18 -5.40
C LEU A 16 -25.38 7.48 -3.91
N CYS A 17 -26.13 8.42 -3.30
CA CYS A 17 -25.89 8.92 -1.94
C CYS A 17 -24.38 9.14 -1.72
N ASP A 18 -23.84 10.18 -2.36
CA ASP A 18 -22.41 10.56 -2.42
C ASP A 18 -21.84 10.90 -1.03
N GLU A 19 -21.62 9.90 -0.18
CA GLU A 19 -20.68 9.95 0.93
C GLU A 19 -19.31 9.55 0.37
N GLU A 20 -18.53 10.53 -0.09
CA GLU A 20 -17.21 10.29 -0.67
C GLU A 20 -16.19 9.91 0.41
N ILE A 21 -15.90 8.61 0.52
CA ILE A 21 -14.85 8.12 1.42
C ILE A 21 -13.48 8.34 0.76
N HIS A 22 -12.71 9.28 1.31
CA HIS A 22 -11.35 9.54 0.85
C HIS A 22 -10.37 8.51 1.42
N PHE A 23 -9.65 7.81 0.54
CA PHE A 23 -8.60 6.87 0.91
C PHE A 23 -7.23 7.50 0.66
N PRO A 24 -6.59 8.11 1.67
CA PRO A 24 -5.25 8.67 1.51
C PRO A 24 -4.22 7.55 1.27
N PRO A 25 -3.08 7.89 0.63
CA PRO A 25 -1.94 6.98 0.55
C PRO A 25 -1.48 6.60 1.97
N TYR A 26 -0.94 5.39 2.11
CA TYR A 26 -0.42 4.94 3.40
C TYR A 26 0.88 5.65 3.75
N ASP A 27 1.05 5.99 5.02
CA ASP A 27 2.33 6.45 5.54
C ASP A 27 3.33 5.28 5.75
N ALA A 28 4.58 5.61 6.04
CA ALA A 28 5.64 4.62 6.24
C ALA A 28 5.37 3.65 7.40
N ASN A 29 4.74 4.10 8.48
CA ASN A 29 4.44 3.25 9.64
C ASN A 29 3.29 2.27 9.34
N GLN A 30 2.26 2.74 8.63
CA GLN A 30 1.16 1.92 8.15
C GLN A 30 1.68 0.85 7.19
N LEU A 31 2.52 1.23 6.21
CA LEU A 31 3.16 0.29 5.30
C LEU A 31 4.04 -0.71 6.04
N ARG A 32 4.81 -0.27 7.05
CA ARG A 32 5.63 -1.16 7.89
C ARG A 32 4.80 -2.22 8.59
N ASN A 33 3.67 -1.83 9.16
CA ASN A 33 2.77 -2.77 9.83
C ASN A 33 2.17 -3.77 8.85
N ILE A 34 1.73 -3.31 7.67
CA ILE A 34 1.21 -4.18 6.60
C ILE A 34 2.27 -5.18 6.15
N LEU A 35 3.50 -4.72 5.88
CA LEU A 35 4.59 -5.57 5.42
C LEU A 35 5.00 -6.58 6.49
N LYS A 36 5.06 -6.18 7.77
CA LYS A 36 5.41 -7.09 8.88
C LYS A 36 4.45 -8.27 8.97
N GLN A 37 3.14 -8.01 8.95
CA GLN A 37 2.12 -9.08 8.97
C GLN A 37 2.21 -10.03 7.77
N ARG A 38 2.74 -9.56 6.64
CA ARG A 38 2.92 -10.36 5.42
C ARG A 38 4.23 -11.13 5.46
N ALA A 39 5.29 -10.50 5.95
CA ALA A 39 6.60 -11.11 6.12
C ALA A 39 6.55 -12.31 7.07
N GLU A 40 5.85 -12.18 8.20
CA GLU A 40 5.64 -13.26 9.18
C GLU A 40 4.97 -14.51 8.57
N LYS A 41 4.21 -14.36 7.48
CA LYS A 41 3.56 -15.47 6.77
C LYS A 41 4.36 -15.98 5.58
N ALA A 42 5.23 -15.14 5.01
CA ALA A 42 5.93 -15.42 3.76
C ALA A 42 7.35 -15.94 3.98
N PHE A 43 8.01 -15.55 5.08
CA PHE A 43 9.39 -15.88 5.39
C PHE A 43 9.49 -16.68 6.69
N ARG A 44 10.57 -17.44 6.84
CA ARG A 44 10.93 -18.07 8.11
C ARG A 44 11.64 -17.06 9.01
N ASP A 45 11.59 -17.30 10.32
CA ASP A 45 12.26 -16.46 11.30
C ASP A 45 13.76 -16.35 11.01
N GLY A 46 14.28 -15.12 11.10
CA GLY A 46 15.71 -14.82 10.92
C GLY A 46 16.19 -14.73 9.47
N ILE A 47 15.33 -14.88 8.46
CA ILE A 47 15.72 -14.71 7.05
C ILE A 47 15.85 -13.23 6.66
N LEU A 48 14.92 -12.39 7.11
CA LEU A 48 14.94 -10.97 6.80
C LEU A 48 15.81 -10.21 7.81
N ASP A 49 16.68 -9.34 7.31
CA ASP A 49 17.35 -8.35 8.14
C ASP A 49 16.33 -7.35 8.71
N GLY A 50 16.56 -6.87 9.92
CA GLY A 50 15.65 -6.01 10.67
C GLY A 50 15.31 -4.70 9.94
N ASP A 51 16.22 -4.23 9.09
CA ASP A 51 16.07 -2.98 8.33
C ASP A 51 15.35 -3.16 6.99
N THR A 52 15.18 -4.40 6.51
CA THR A 52 14.55 -4.69 5.21
C THR A 52 13.13 -4.13 5.10
N ILE A 53 12.31 -4.38 6.12
CA ILE A 53 10.91 -3.95 6.17
C ILE A 53 10.81 -2.42 6.35
N PRO A 54 11.53 -1.78 7.29
CA PRO A 54 11.62 -0.32 7.38
C PRO A 54 11.99 0.36 6.06
N LEU A 55 13.03 -0.13 5.37
CA LEU A 55 13.49 0.44 4.11
C LEU A 55 12.42 0.34 3.02
N CYS A 56 11.85 -0.84 2.79
CA CYS A 56 10.79 -1.02 1.79
C CYS A 56 9.56 -0.12 2.05
N SER A 57 9.24 0.09 3.32
CA SER A 57 8.12 0.92 3.75
C SER A 57 8.38 2.40 3.53
N ALA A 58 9.59 2.88 3.87
CA ALA A 58 10.00 4.27 3.68
C ALA A 58 10.00 4.65 2.19
N PHE A 59 10.66 3.85 1.35
CA PHE A 59 10.69 4.09 -0.10
C PHE A 59 9.29 4.12 -0.73
N SER A 60 8.42 3.19 -0.32
CA SER A 60 7.07 3.13 -0.87
C SER A 60 6.19 4.27 -0.40
N ALA A 61 6.35 4.72 0.85
CA ALA A 61 5.64 5.87 1.39
C ALA A 61 6.06 7.18 0.70
N GLU A 62 7.34 7.34 0.41
CA GLU A 62 7.89 8.50 -0.30
C GLU A 62 7.39 8.58 -1.75
N GLU A 63 7.38 7.47 -2.48
CA GLU A 63 6.99 7.48 -3.89
C GLU A 63 5.47 7.53 -4.12
N SER A 64 4.69 6.71 -3.40
CA SER A 64 3.26 6.53 -3.73
C SER A 64 2.33 6.24 -2.56
N GLY A 65 2.87 5.85 -1.40
CA GLY A 65 2.11 5.27 -0.28
C GLY A 65 1.34 3.99 -0.65
N SER A 66 1.75 3.29 -1.71
CA SER A 66 1.07 2.09 -2.20
C SER A 66 1.56 0.83 -1.50
N ALA A 67 0.66 0.15 -0.78
CA ALA A 67 0.93 -1.15 -0.18
C ALA A 67 1.30 -2.23 -1.20
N ARG A 68 0.77 -2.12 -2.43
CA ARG A 68 1.11 -3.04 -3.53
C ARG A 68 2.57 -2.88 -3.96
N GLN A 69 3.05 -1.64 -4.02
CA GLN A 69 4.44 -1.35 -4.37
C GLN A 69 5.39 -1.82 -3.26
N ALA A 70 5.05 -1.54 -2.00
CA ALA A 70 5.77 -2.00 -0.83
C ALA A 70 5.95 -3.54 -0.83
N LEU A 71 4.87 -4.27 -1.10
CA LEU A 71 4.93 -5.74 -1.21
C LEU A 71 5.80 -6.21 -2.38
N LYS A 72 5.79 -5.50 -3.50
CA LYS A 72 6.64 -5.83 -4.65
C LYS A 72 8.12 -5.61 -4.34
N LEU A 73 8.47 -4.57 -3.59
CA LEU A 73 9.85 -4.35 -3.13
C LEU A 73 10.29 -5.46 -2.18
N LEU A 74 9.45 -5.80 -1.20
CA LEU A 74 9.74 -6.88 -0.25
C LEU A 74 9.91 -8.23 -0.96
N TYR A 75 9.06 -8.52 -1.95
CA TYR A 75 9.18 -9.73 -2.78
C TYR A 75 10.52 -9.78 -3.52
N LYS A 76 10.91 -8.69 -4.20
CA LYS A 76 12.19 -8.63 -4.92
C LYS A 76 13.40 -8.76 -3.99
N ALA A 77 13.33 -8.17 -2.79
CA ALA A 77 14.39 -8.30 -1.80
C ALA A 77 14.56 -9.76 -1.34
N GLY A 78 13.44 -10.48 -1.16
CA GLY A 78 13.48 -11.91 -0.82
C GLY A 78 13.89 -12.84 -1.96
N ASP A 79 13.65 -12.47 -3.22
CA ASP A 79 14.03 -13.26 -4.41
C ASP A 79 15.52 -13.17 -4.73
N LEU A 80 16.19 -12.11 -4.28
CA LEU A 80 17.62 -11.87 -4.49
C LEU A 80 18.53 -12.46 -3.39
N ALA A 81 17.94 -12.97 -2.30
CA ALA A 81 18.63 -13.52 -1.14
C ALA A 81 18.75 -15.05 -1.23
#